data_AF-A0A9W9YK50-F1
#
_entry.id   AF-A0A9W9YK50-F1
#
_cell.length_a   1.000
_cell.length_b   1.000
_cell.length_c   1.000
_cell.angle_alpha   90.00
_cell.angle_beta   90.00
_cell.angle_gamma   90.00
#
_symmetry.space_group_name_H-M   'P 1'
#
loop_
_entity.id
_entity.type
_entity.pdbx_description
1 polymer ?
#
loop_
_entity_poly.entity_id
_entity_poly.type
_entity_poly.pdbx_seq_one_letter_code
_entity_poly.pdbx_strand_id
1 'polypeptide(L)'
;MEDTKVDFNWKRGRLFHRLPCLVLYQICLENPTAKVLSTSSHPKSKWRPLPLDTVELEKLASRKLKINSKETMKIAEKLYTQGFISYPRTETNMFPKSLDLRPLVQNQTVDENWGAFAASVLERGPNPRHGNKTDNAHPPIHPTKHTSGLQGNEKRVYEFIVRHFLACCSEDAKGQETNVDIEIAGEKFTATGLMIIARNYLDVYPYDKWNAKTIPVYNQGEEFQPSSIEMVDGETKPPPLLTEADLIGLMEKTWYRHRCNSCRSY
;
A
#
# COMPACT_ATOMS: atom_id res chain seq x y z
N MET A 1 11.60 29.93 9.92
CA MET A 1 11.89 28.50 9.70
C MET A 1 10.76 27.76 10.40
N GLU A 2 9.95 27.01 9.65
CA GLU A 2 8.87 26.23 10.26
C GLU A 2 9.47 25.23 11.25
N ASP A 3 9.05 25.33 12.50
CA ASP A 3 9.50 24.51 13.62
C ASP A 3 8.99 23.08 13.40
N THR A 4 9.72 22.31 12.60
CA THR A 4 9.31 20.97 12.18
C THR A 4 9.64 20.01 13.31
N LYS A 5 8.63 19.66 14.11
CA LYS A 5 8.78 18.68 15.20
C LYS A 5 9.15 17.30 14.61
N VAL A 6 10.25 16.72 15.10
CA VAL A 6 10.72 15.38 14.71
C VAL A 6 10.63 14.44 15.89
N ASP A 7 9.81 13.41 15.78
CA ASP A 7 9.72 12.37 16.79
C ASP A 7 10.76 11.27 16.54
N PHE A 8 11.66 11.09 17.51
CA PHE A 8 12.65 10.01 17.53
C PHE A 8 12.10 8.83 18.34
N ASN A 9 11.98 7.67 17.70
CA ASN A 9 11.43 6.46 18.30
C ASN A 9 12.53 5.66 18.98
N TRP A 10 12.25 5.17 20.19
CA TRP A 10 13.22 4.39 20.96
C TRP A 10 13.53 3.04 20.32
N LYS A 11 14.81 2.72 20.12
CA LYS A 11 15.23 1.48 19.42
C LYS A 11 14.90 0.20 20.18
N ARG A 12 14.66 0.26 21.50
CA ARG A 12 14.16 -0.90 22.28
C ARG A 12 12.68 -1.18 22.05
N GLY A 13 11.96 -0.31 21.32
CA GLY A 13 10.53 -0.40 21.13
C GLY A 13 9.77 0.03 22.38
N ARG A 14 9.43 -0.93 23.26
CA ARG A 14 8.67 -0.69 24.50
C ARG A 14 9.03 -1.70 25.59
N LEU A 15 8.85 -1.31 26.84
CA LEU A 15 9.00 -2.18 28.01
C LEU A 15 7.65 -2.38 28.70
N PHE A 16 7.42 -3.58 29.23
CA PHE A 16 6.22 -3.93 30.01
C PHE A 16 6.42 -3.79 31.53
N HIS A 17 7.61 -3.34 31.95
CA HIS A 17 7.94 -3.09 33.36
C HIS A 17 8.24 -1.61 33.57
N ARG A 18 7.47 -0.98 34.48
CA ARG A 18 7.58 0.45 34.77
C ARG A 18 8.93 0.84 35.36
N LEU A 19 9.45 0.08 36.32
CA LEU A 19 10.70 0.42 37.01
C LEU A 19 11.91 0.49 36.07
N PRO A 20 12.21 -0.52 35.22
CA PRO A 20 13.29 -0.41 34.24
C PRO A 20 13.12 0.76 33.26
N CYS A 21 11.89 1.04 32.81
CA CYS A 21 11.64 2.17 31.92
C CYS A 21 11.91 3.51 32.62
N LEU A 22 11.46 3.66 33.87
CA LEU A 22 11.71 4.84 34.69
C LEU A 22 13.20 5.06 34.93
N VAL A 23 13.97 4.00 35.22
CA VAL A 23 15.43 4.11 35.42
C VAL A 23 16.11 4.65 34.15
N LEU A 24 15.81 4.08 32.99
CA LEU A 24 16.39 4.52 31.71
C LEU A 24 15.95 5.95 31.34
N TYR A 25 14.71 6.30 31.66
CA TYR A 25 14.18 7.65 31.46
C TYR A 25 14.92 8.69 32.33
N GLN A 26 15.15 8.40 33.61
CA GLN A 26 15.90 9.29 34.50
C GLN A 26 17.35 9.50 34.02
N ILE A 27 18.01 8.43 33.57
CA ILE A 27 19.36 8.53 32.98
C ILE A 27 19.37 9.46 31.76
N CYS A 28 18.33 9.40 30.91
CA CYS A 28 18.19 10.31 29.77
C CYS A 28 17.90 11.76 30.20
N LEU A 29 17.19 11.99 31.30
CA LEU A 29 16.92 13.35 31.81
C LEU A 29 18.16 14.00 32.45
N GLU A 30 19.01 13.22 33.11
CA GLU A 30 20.25 13.71 33.73
C GLU A 30 21.26 14.15 32.67
N ASN A 31 21.33 13.43 31.53
CA ASN A 31 22.23 13.75 30.41
C ASN A 31 21.45 13.79 29.08
N PRO A 32 20.65 14.84 28.84
CA PRO A 32 19.67 14.88 27.76
C PRO A 32 20.24 15.24 26.39
N THR A 33 21.53 15.57 26.29
CA THR A 33 22.19 15.90 25.03
C THR A 33 22.09 14.72 24.07
N ALA A 34 21.46 14.94 22.92
CA ALA A 34 21.38 13.96 21.85
C ALA A 34 22.58 14.10 20.93
N LYS A 35 23.27 12.99 20.67
CA LYS A 35 24.35 12.90 19.70
C LYS A 35 23.91 12.11 18.48
N VAL A 36 24.08 12.69 17.29
CA VAL A 36 23.81 12.00 16.02
C VAL A 36 24.86 10.93 15.78
N LEU A 37 24.46 9.67 15.84
CA LEU A 37 25.33 8.53 15.60
C LEU A 37 25.55 8.26 14.11
N SER A 38 24.48 8.32 13.33
CA SER A 38 24.51 8.05 11.89
C SER A 38 23.33 8.68 11.16
N THR A 39 23.58 9.01 9.91
CA THR A 39 22.58 9.50 8.95
C THR A 39 22.71 8.66 7.69
N SER A 40 21.68 7.90 7.36
CA SER A 40 21.66 7.04 6.17
C SER A 40 20.50 7.42 5.28
N SER A 41 20.72 7.39 3.97
CA SER A 41 19.70 7.69 2.98
C SER A 41 19.71 6.61 1.91
N HIS A 42 18.55 6.02 1.63
CA HIS A 42 18.44 4.95 0.64
C HIS A 42 17.18 5.12 -0.22
N PRO A 43 17.22 4.68 -1.50
CA PRO A 43 16.04 4.67 -2.35
C PRO A 43 14.96 3.76 -1.78
N LYS A 44 13.74 4.29 -1.67
CA LYS A 44 12.54 3.57 -1.23
C LYS A 44 11.51 3.56 -2.34
N SER A 45 10.91 2.40 -2.60
CA SER A 45 9.78 2.30 -3.51
C SER A 45 8.51 1.88 -2.79
N LYS A 46 7.38 2.38 -3.26
CA LYS A 46 6.06 1.84 -2.94
C LYS A 46 5.51 1.18 -4.18
N TRP A 47 5.30 -0.13 -4.08
CA TRP A 47 4.92 -0.94 -5.22
C TRP A 47 3.51 -0.66 -5.68
N ARG A 48 3.34 -0.59 -7.00
CA ARG A 48 2.03 -0.58 -7.65
C ARG A 48 1.28 -1.90 -7.40
N PRO A 49 -0.05 -1.92 -7.55
CA PRO A 49 -0.84 -3.12 -7.29
C PRO A 49 -0.51 -4.25 -8.28
N LEU A 50 -0.74 -5.49 -7.84
CA LEU A 50 -0.77 -6.65 -8.72
C LEU A 50 -2.04 -6.61 -9.59
N PRO A 51 -2.10 -7.36 -10.71
CA PRO A 51 -3.33 -7.55 -11.46
C PRO A 51 -4.45 -8.09 -10.57
N LEU A 52 -5.66 -7.60 -10.80
CA LEU A 52 -6.80 -7.83 -9.92
C LEU A 52 -7.40 -9.23 -10.13
N ASP A 53 -7.47 -10.03 -9.06
CA ASP A 53 -8.24 -11.27 -9.02
C ASP A 53 -9.56 -11.07 -8.24
N THR A 54 -10.38 -12.12 -8.17
CA THR A 54 -11.70 -12.07 -7.50
C THR A 54 -11.56 -11.69 -6.02
N VAL A 55 -10.61 -12.33 -5.34
CA VAL A 55 -10.44 -12.20 -3.88
C VAL A 55 -9.96 -10.79 -3.53
N GLU A 56 -9.01 -10.24 -4.30
CA GLU A 56 -8.57 -8.87 -4.10
C GLU A 56 -9.66 -7.85 -4.46
N LEU A 57 -10.48 -8.09 -5.49
CA LEU A 57 -11.64 -7.24 -5.78
C LEU A 57 -12.61 -7.19 -4.59
N GLU A 58 -13.02 -8.33 -4.05
CA GLU A 58 -13.94 -8.40 -2.90
C GLU A 58 -13.34 -7.70 -1.65
N LYS A 59 -12.08 -8.02 -1.32
CA LYS A 59 -11.40 -7.43 -0.16
C LYS A 59 -11.19 -5.93 -0.31
N LEU A 60 -10.84 -5.44 -1.49
CA LEU A 60 -10.60 -4.01 -1.72
C LEU A 60 -11.91 -3.23 -1.86
N ALA A 61 -12.94 -3.79 -2.46
CA ALA A 61 -14.27 -3.18 -2.49
C ALA A 61 -14.83 -3.00 -1.07
N SER A 62 -14.73 -4.02 -0.22
CA SER A 62 -15.17 -3.93 1.19
C SER A 62 -14.33 -2.90 1.97
N ARG A 63 -12.99 -2.94 1.85
CA ARG A 63 -12.10 -2.03 2.59
C ARG A 63 -12.18 -0.57 2.11
N LYS A 64 -12.15 -0.34 0.79
CA LYS A 64 -11.96 0.98 0.15
C LYS A 64 -13.27 1.61 -0.30
N LEU A 65 -14.21 0.82 -0.82
CA LEU A 65 -15.50 1.32 -1.32
C LEU A 65 -16.65 1.13 -0.31
N LYS A 66 -16.44 0.36 0.77
CA LYS A 66 -17.49 0.02 1.74
C LYS A 66 -18.68 -0.70 1.07
N ILE A 67 -18.38 -1.52 0.07
CA ILE A 67 -19.36 -2.37 -0.63
C ILE A 67 -19.07 -3.82 -0.23
N ASN A 68 -20.08 -4.54 0.27
CA ASN A 68 -19.90 -5.93 0.65
C ASN A 68 -19.63 -6.83 -0.58
N SER A 69 -19.12 -8.03 -0.34
CA SER A 69 -18.61 -8.93 -1.39
C SER A 69 -19.74 -9.45 -2.27
N LYS A 70 -20.91 -9.77 -1.69
CA LYS A 70 -22.08 -10.21 -2.44
C LYS A 70 -22.54 -9.16 -3.45
N GLU A 71 -22.64 -7.90 -3.01
CA GLU A 71 -23.02 -6.79 -3.89
C GLU A 71 -21.91 -6.48 -4.91
N THR A 72 -20.64 -6.54 -4.50
CA THR A 72 -19.49 -6.37 -5.40
C THR A 72 -19.53 -7.36 -6.55
N MET A 73 -19.75 -8.64 -6.26
CA MET A 73 -19.81 -9.69 -7.29
C MET A 73 -21.04 -9.55 -8.18
N LYS A 74 -22.20 -9.22 -7.62
CA LYS A 74 -23.41 -8.94 -8.42
C LYS A 74 -23.20 -7.79 -9.41
N ILE A 75 -22.55 -6.71 -8.96
CA ILE A 75 -22.22 -5.57 -9.81
C ILE A 75 -21.19 -5.96 -10.87
N ALA A 76 -20.12 -6.66 -10.47
CA ALA A 76 -19.07 -7.08 -11.39
C ALA A 76 -19.62 -8.01 -12.50
N GLU A 77 -20.50 -8.95 -12.15
CA GLU A 77 -21.20 -9.80 -13.12
C GLU A 77 -22.05 -8.97 -14.09
N LYS A 78 -22.79 -7.98 -13.58
CA LYS A 78 -23.57 -7.07 -14.44
C LYS A 78 -22.66 -6.28 -15.41
N LEU A 79 -21.55 -5.74 -14.93
CA LEU A 79 -20.57 -5.02 -15.75
C LEU A 79 -19.94 -5.94 -16.82
N TYR A 80 -19.69 -7.20 -16.48
CA TYR A 80 -19.23 -8.21 -17.43
C TYR A 80 -20.28 -8.52 -18.50
N THR A 81 -21.54 -8.76 -18.12
CA THR A 81 -22.63 -9.00 -19.08
C THR A 81 -22.83 -7.82 -20.03
N GLN A 82 -22.58 -6.60 -19.57
CA GLN A 82 -22.61 -5.39 -20.40
C GLN A 82 -21.34 -5.17 -21.25
N GLY A 83 -20.30 -6.00 -21.06
CA GLY A 83 -19.04 -5.95 -21.80
C GLY A 83 -18.06 -4.86 -21.36
N PHE A 84 -18.20 -4.31 -20.16
CA PHE A 84 -17.33 -3.25 -19.63
C PHE A 84 -16.07 -3.78 -18.94
N ILE A 85 -16.13 -4.98 -18.37
CA ILE A 85 -14.99 -5.65 -17.72
C ILE A 85 -14.85 -7.09 -18.19
N SER A 86 -13.67 -7.69 -18.00
CA SER A 86 -13.45 -9.13 -18.17
C SER A 86 -14.17 -9.95 -17.10
N TYR A 87 -14.23 -11.27 -17.30
CA TYR A 87 -14.96 -12.17 -16.40
C TYR A 87 -14.46 -12.05 -14.95
N PRO A 88 -15.34 -11.72 -13.97
CA PRO A 88 -14.92 -11.29 -12.63
C PRO A 88 -14.66 -12.44 -11.65
N ARG A 89 -14.71 -13.70 -12.12
CA ARG A 89 -14.46 -14.89 -11.31
C ARG A 89 -13.23 -15.63 -11.84
N THR A 90 -12.08 -15.18 -11.39
CA THR A 90 -10.75 -15.73 -11.73
C THR A 90 -9.82 -15.73 -10.51
N GLU A 91 -8.92 -16.71 -10.47
CA GLU A 91 -7.77 -16.74 -9.54
C GLU A 91 -6.50 -16.10 -10.18
N THR A 92 -6.58 -15.67 -11.44
CA THR A 92 -5.45 -15.19 -12.23
C THR A 92 -5.04 -13.77 -11.84
N ASN A 93 -3.78 -13.60 -11.46
CA ASN A 93 -3.19 -12.30 -11.13
C ASN A 93 -1.94 -11.99 -11.98
N MET A 94 -1.91 -12.52 -13.20
CA MET A 94 -0.92 -12.19 -14.23
C MET A 94 -1.60 -12.06 -15.60
N PHE A 95 -1.26 -11.02 -16.34
CA PHE A 95 -1.74 -10.90 -17.73
C PHE A 95 -0.99 -11.89 -18.63
N PRO A 96 -1.70 -12.64 -19.50
CA PRO A 96 -1.07 -13.53 -20.45
C PRO A 96 -0.33 -12.72 -21.53
N LYS A 97 0.81 -13.23 -22.02
CA LYS A 97 1.63 -12.54 -23.03
C LYS A 97 0.89 -12.29 -24.35
N SER A 98 -0.15 -13.08 -24.64
CA SER A 98 -0.99 -12.95 -25.82
C SER A 98 -2.00 -11.78 -25.76
N LEU A 99 -2.25 -11.23 -24.57
CA LEU A 99 -3.18 -10.12 -24.41
C LEU A 99 -2.45 -8.79 -24.58
N ASP A 100 -2.75 -8.08 -25.66
CA ASP A 100 -2.24 -6.72 -25.85
C ASP A 100 -2.97 -5.74 -24.92
N LEU A 101 -2.21 -5.15 -24.00
CA LEU A 101 -2.73 -4.18 -23.03
C LEU A 101 -2.86 -2.76 -23.61
N ARG A 102 -2.18 -2.45 -24.71
CA ARG A 102 -2.20 -1.11 -25.29
C ARG A 102 -3.60 -0.65 -25.71
N PRO A 103 -4.41 -1.45 -26.45
CA PRO A 103 -5.79 -1.06 -26.79
C PRO A 103 -6.66 -0.84 -25.55
N LEU A 104 -6.46 -1.64 -24.49
CA LEU A 104 -7.21 -1.53 -23.25
C LEU A 104 -6.92 -0.21 -22.52
N VAL A 105 -5.64 0.20 -22.47
CA VAL A 105 -5.26 1.52 -21.93
C VAL A 105 -5.75 2.65 -22.85
N GLN A 106 -5.64 2.49 -24.18
CA GLN A 106 -6.11 3.47 -25.17
C GLN A 106 -7.60 3.78 -25.01
N ASN A 107 -8.42 2.77 -24.78
CA ASN A 107 -9.85 2.97 -24.55
C ASN A 107 -10.14 3.88 -23.36
N GLN A 108 -9.25 3.97 -22.37
CA GLN A 108 -9.44 4.79 -21.17
C GLN A 108 -8.97 6.24 -21.31
N THR A 109 -8.29 6.60 -22.42
CA THR A 109 -7.75 7.96 -22.64
C THR A 109 -8.81 9.05 -22.76
N VAL A 110 -10.06 8.66 -23.07
CA VAL A 110 -11.19 9.58 -23.25
C VAL A 110 -11.86 10.00 -21.93
N ASP A 111 -11.53 9.36 -20.80
CA ASP A 111 -12.14 9.69 -19.51
C ASP A 111 -11.58 11.00 -18.92
N GLU A 112 -12.44 11.85 -18.39
CA GLU A 112 -12.06 13.15 -17.82
C GLU A 112 -11.20 13.02 -16.55
N ASN A 113 -11.31 11.93 -15.79
CA ASN A 113 -10.69 11.78 -14.47
C ASN A 113 -9.35 11.04 -14.50
N TRP A 114 -9.14 10.17 -15.48
CA TRP A 114 -7.91 9.37 -15.60
C TRP A 114 -7.35 9.30 -17.02
N GLY A 115 -8.00 9.90 -18.02
CA GLY A 115 -7.59 9.80 -19.42
C GLY A 115 -6.18 10.33 -19.69
N ALA A 116 -5.81 11.45 -19.07
CA ALA A 116 -4.45 11.99 -19.13
C ALA A 116 -3.41 11.00 -18.54
N PHE A 117 -3.76 10.32 -17.45
CA PHE A 117 -2.88 9.30 -16.87
C PHE A 117 -2.76 8.10 -17.82
N ALA A 118 -3.86 7.63 -18.40
CA ALA A 118 -3.85 6.54 -19.38
C ALA A 118 -2.97 6.88 -20.60
N ALA A 119 -3.02 8.11 -21.11
CA ALA A 119 -2.14 8.59 -22.18
C ALA A 119 -0.66 8.50 -21.77
N SER A 120 -0.32 8.93 -20.56
CA SER A 120 1.05 8.82 -20.03
C SER A 120 1.54 7.37 -19.86
N VAL A 121 0.62 6.41 -19.65
CA VAL A 121 0.94 4.98 -19.61
C VAL A 121 1.23 4.46 -21.02
N LEU A 122 0.51 4.93 -22.04
CA LEU A 122 0.75 4.55 -23.43
C LEU A 122 2.10 5.03 -23.95
N GLU A 123 2.46 6.28 -23.64
CA GLU A 123 3.75 6.88 -24.03
C GLU A 123 4.93 6.04 -23.51
N ARG A 124 4.84 5.56 -22.26
CA ARG A 124 5.85 4.70 -21.63
C ARG A 124 5.75 3.22 -22.01
N GLY A 125 4.58 2.80 -22.48
CA GLY A 125 4.21 1.40 -22.68
C GLY A 125 3.63 0.77 -21.40
N PRO A 126 2.47 0.10 -21.47
CA PRO A 126 1.90 -0.60 -20.32
C PRO A 126 2.88 -1.65 -19.77
N ASN A 127 3.23 -1.53 -18.48
CA ASN A 127 4.19 -2.40 -17.80
C ASN A 127 3.54 -3.03 -16.55
N PRO A 128 2.62 -3.99 -16.72
CA PRO A 128 1.91 -4.60 -15.61
C PRO A 128 2.88 -5.25 -14.62
N ARG A 129 2.61 -5.11 -13.33
CA ARG A 129 3.24 -6.00 -12.35
C ARG A 129 2.71 -7.42 -12.59
N HIS A 130 3.53 -8.44 -12.34
CA HIS A 130 3.09 -9.84 -12.45
C HIS A 130 2.95 -10.46 -11.07
N GLY A 131 1.79 -11.08 -10.82
CA GLY A 131 1.62 -12.04 -9.74
C GLY A 131 2.15 -13.42 -10.15
N ASN A 132 1.68 -14.45 -9.46
CA ASN A 132 2.15 -15.84 -9.58
C ASN A 132 1.02 -16.88 -9.75
N LYS A 133 -0.23 -16.43 -9.89
CA LYS A 133 -1.41 -17.30 -10.01
C LYS A 133 -2.04 -17.17 -11.40
N THR A 134 -2.46 -18.30 -11.95
CA THR A 134 -3.24 -18.40 -13.19
C THR A 134 -4.18 -19.60 -13.08
N ASP A 135 -5.43 -19.43 -13.50
CA ASP A 135 -6.40 -20.51 -13.71
C ASP A 135 -6.32 -21.10 -15.13
N ASN A 136 -5.49 -20.52 -16.01
CA ASN A 136 -5.34 -20.84 -17.43
C ASN A 136 -6.63 -20.72 -18.26
N ALA A 137 -7.67 -20.08 -17.73
CA ALA A 137 -8.96 -19.90 -18.38
C ALA A 137 -9.26 -18.42 -18.63
N HIS A 138 -9.01 -17.58 -17.62
CA HIS A 138 -9.38 -16.17 -17.65
C HIS A 138 -8.18 -15.26 -17.31
N PRO A 139 -8.03 -14.12 -18.00
CA PRO A 139 -7.07 -13.09 -17.58
C PRO A 139 -7.56 -12.42 -16.28
N PRO A 140 -6.69 -11.63 -15.61
CA PRO A 140 -7.10 -10.81 -14.46
C PRO A 140 -8.30 -9.91 -14.78
N ILE A 141 -9.01 -9.46 -13.75
CA ILE A 141 -10.14 -8.54 -13.88
C ILE A 141 -9.63 -7.18 -14.38
N HIS A 142 -10.09 -6.75 -15.55
CA HIS A 142 -9.65 -5.51 -16.21
C HIS A 142 -10.77 -4.89 -17.05
N PRO A 143 -10.72 -3.58 -17.34
CA PRO A 143 -11.71 -2.95 -18.21
C PRO A 143 -11.50 -3.36 -19.67
N THR A 144 -12.58 -3.78 -20.33
CA THR A 144 -12.58 -4.18 -21.75
C THR A 144 -13.10 -3.05 -22.65
N LYS A 145 -13.98 -2.19 -22.13
CA LYS A 145 -14.58 -1.07 -22.86
C LYS A 145 -14.76 0.13 -21.94
N HIS A 146 -14.61 1.33 -22.48
CA HIS A 146 -14.88 2.58 -21.77
C HIS A 146 -16.39 2.88 -21.69
N THR A 147 -16.83 3.44 -20.57
CA THR A 147 -18.19 3.97 -20.37
C THR A 147 -18.21 5.08 -19.33
N SER A 148 -19.00 6.12 -19.60
CA SER A 148 -19.30 7.23 -18.68
C SER A 148 -20.74 7.20 -18.16
N GLY A 149 -21.58 6.27 -18.65
CA GLY A 149 -23.02 6.21 -18.36
C GLY A 149 -23.42 5.45 -17.09
N LEU A 150 -22.46 4.93 -16.33
CA LEU A 150 -22.73 4.19 -15.09
C LEU A 150 -23.04 5.14 -13.92
N GLN A 151 -23.85 4.67 -12.98
CA GLN A 151 -24.26 5.44 -11.79
C GLN A 151 -24.10 4.61 -10.50
N GLY A 152 -24.16 5.29 -9.35
CA GLY A 152 -24.15 4.63 -8.04
C GLY A 152 -22.96 3.70 -7.83
N ASN A 153 -23.21 2.54 -7.22
CA ASN A 153 -22.16 1.55 -6.94
C ASN A 153 -21.59 0.90 -8.21
N GLU A 154 -22.35 0.82 -9.32
CA GLU A 154 -21.84 0.32 -10.59
C GLU A 154 -20.70 1.20 -11.10
N LYS A 155 -20.88 2.52 -11.06
CA LYS A 155 -19.81 3.49 -11.39
C LYS A 155 -18.60 3.32 -10.48
N ARG A 156 -18.82 3.19 -9.16
CA ARG A 156 -17.74 3.10 -8.16
C ARG A 156 -16.89 1.83 -8.31
N VAL A 157 -17.51 0.69 -8.59
CA VAL A 157 -16.81 -0.58 -8.82
C VAL A 157 -16.07 -0.55 -10.16
N TYR A 158 -16.71 -0.04 -11.21
CA TYR A 158 -16.07 0.12 -12.52
C TYR A 158 -14.85 1.06 -12.46
N GLU A 159 -15.01 2.24 -11.86
CA GLU A 159 -13.91 3.20 -11.67
C GLU A 159 -12.75 2.58 -10.88
N PHE A 160 -13.06 1.82 -9.82
CA PHE A 160 -12.03 1.10 -9.06
C PHE A 160 -11.25 0.12 -9.95
N ILE A 161 -11.94 -0.70 -10.75
CA ILE A 161 -11.30 -1.67 -11.66
C ILE A 161 -10.43 -0.94 -12.69
N VAL A 162 -10.90 0.15 -13.29
CA VAL A 162 -10.14 0.94 -14.27
C VAL A 162 -8.90 1.56 -13.64
N ARG A 163 -9.04 2.25 -12.50
CA ARG A 163 -7.91 2.87 -11.81
C ARG A 163 -6.90 1.82 -11.34
N HIS A 164 -7.36 0.66 -10.88
CA HIS A 164 -6.49 -0.45 -10.49
C HIS A 164 -5.70 -0.99 -11.68
N PHE A 165 -6.36 -1.18 -12.83
CA PHE A 165 -5.72 -1.61 -14.07
C PHE A 165 -4.65 -0.62 -14.54
N LEU A 166 -4.97 0.68 -14.60
CA LEU A 166 -4.02 1.72 -15.01
C LEU A 166 -2.84 1.83 -14.03
N ALA A 167 -3.11 1.72 -12.73
CA ALA A 167 -2.07 1.70 -11.70
C ALA A 167 -1.13 0.49 -11.85
N CYS A 168 -1.70 -0.70 -12.09
CA CYS A 168 -0.93 -1.92 -12.32
C CYS A 168 -0.03 -1.80 -13.55
N CYS A 169 -0.53 -1.19 -14.64
CA CYS A 169 0.22 -0.96 -15.88
C CYS A 169 1.25 0.19 -15.79
N SER A 170 1.30 0.93 -14.68
CA SER A 170 2.19 2.07 -14.49
C SER A 170 3.52 1.65 -13.84
N GLU A 171 4.22 2.60 -13.24
CA GLU A 171 5.45 2.40 -12.47
C GLU A 171 5.19 2.45 -10.96
N ASP A 172 6.09 1.85 -10.19
CA ASP A 172 6.10 1.97 -8.73
C ASP A 172 6.40 3.42 -8.33
N ALA A 173 5.81 3.88 -7.22
CA ALA A 173 6.17 5.19 -6.67
C ALA A 173 7.60 5.13 -6.10
N LYS A 174 8.38 6.18 -6.33
CA LYS A 174 9.80 6.28 -5.96
C LYS A 174 10.00 7.39 -4.95
N GLY A 175 10.85 7.15 -3.97
CA GLY A 175 11.15 8.07 -2.88
C GLY A 175 12.55 7.84 -2.34
N GLN A 176 12.97 8.73 -1.46
CA GLN A 176 14.20 8.64 -0.69
C GLN A 176 13.83 8.56 0.79
N GLU A 177 14.20 7.48 1.46
CA GLU A 177 14.02 7.32 2.90
C GLU A 177 15.33 7.67 3.60
N THR A 178 15.26 8.58 4.56
CA THR A 178 16.41 8.99 5.38
C THR A 178 16.18 8.56 6.81
N ASN A 179 17.13 7.84 7.39
CA ASN A 179 17.11 7.41 8.79
C ASN A 179 18.22 8.11 9.55
N VAL A 180 17.86 8.71 10.68
CA VAL A 180 18.77 9.42 11.59
C VAL A 180 18.73 8.70 12.92
N ASP A 181 19.87 8.16 13.33
CA ASP A 181 20.03 7.53 14.64
C ASP A 181 20.73 8.48 15.59
N ILE A 182 20.17 8.63 16.79
CA ILE A 182 20.73 9.45 17.87
C ILE A 182 20.96 8.60 19.12
N GLU A 183 21.84 9.07 19.98
CA GLU A 183 22.08 8.53 21.31
C GLU A 183 21.86 9.62 22.37
N ILE A 184 21.17 9.26 23.44
CA ILE A 184 20.98 10.07 24.64
C ILE A 184 21.33 9.17 25.83
N ALA A 185 22.36 9.54 26.59
CA ALA A 185 22.80 8.81 27.78
C ALA A 185 22.95 7.27 27.59
N GLY A 186 23.46 6.84 26.43
CA GLY A 186 23.64 5.43 26.07
C GLY A 186 22.40 4.72 25.49
N GLU A 187 21.23 5.37 25.50
CA GLU A 187 20.01 4.87 24.85
C GLU A 187 19.86 5.42 23.43
N LYS A 188 19.42 4.55 22.50
CA LYS A 188 19.37 4.87 21.07
C LYS A 188 17.97 5.13 20.59
N PHE A 189 17.80 6.17 19.78
CA PHE A 189 16.54 6.54 19.15
C PHE A 189 16.72 6.73 17.65
N THR A 190 15.65 6.62 16.88
CA THR A 190 15.68 6.72 15.43
C THR A 190 14.52 7.54 14.89
N ALA A 191 14.81 8.44 13.96
CA ALA A 191 13.81 9.17 13.19
C ALA A 191 13.94 8.79 11.71
N THR A 192 12.79 8.56 11.08
CA THR A 192 12.69 8.28 9.65
C THR A 192 11.98 9.44 8.96
N GLY A 193 12.60 9.93 7.89
CA GLY A 193 12.01 10.85 6.92
C GLY A 193 11.82 10.18 5.57
N LEU A 194 10.86 10.65 4.80
CA LEU A 194 10.55 10.16 3.46
C LEU A 194 10.26 11.34 2.53
N MET A 195 11.04 11.44 1.45
CA MET A 195 10.79 12.37 0.35
C MET A 195 10.27 11.58 -0.86
N ILE A 196 9.11 11.93 -1.39
CA ILE A 196 8.56 11.29 -2.59
C ILE A 196 9.15 11.99 -3.81
N ILE A 197 9.88 11.23 -4.64
CA ILE A 197 10.54 11.72 -5.86
C ILE A 197 9.59 11.62 -7.05
N ALA A 198 8.89 10.49 -7.18
CA ALA A 198 7.93 10.25 -8.24
C ALA A 198 6.71 9.50 -7.69
N ARG A 199 5.52 10.08 -7.86
CA ARG A 199 4.27 9.51 -7.36
C ARG A 199 3.76 8.34 -8.20
N ASN A 200 3.99 8.40 -9.52
CA ASN A 200 3.67 7.35 -10.48
C ASN A 200 2.24 6.80 -10.28
N TYR A 201 2.06 5.50 -10.02
CA TYR A 201 0.72 4.89 -9.88
C TYR A 201 -0.20 5.59 -8.87
N LEU A 202 0.36 6.29 -7.87
CA LEU A 202 -0.42 7.02 -6.86
C LEU A 202 -1.23 8.19 -7.43
N ASP A 203 -0.94 8.65 -8.64
CA ASP A 203 -1.67 9.75 -9.28
C ASP A 203 -3.01 9.30 -9.87
N VAL A 204 -3.17 8.01 -10.19
CA VAL A 204 -4.45 7.43 -10.64
C VAL A 204 -5.17 6.62 -9.56
N TYR A 205 -4.45 6.18 -8.53
CA TYR A 205 -4.93 5.20 -7.54
C TYR A 205 -5.08 5.79 -6.12
N PRO A 206 -6.17 6.57 -5.86
CA PRO A 206 -6.36 7.30 -4.60
C PRO A 206 -6.64 6.39 -3.40
N TYR A 207 -6.86 5.10 -3.63
CA TYR A 207 -7.11 4.11 -2.60
C TYR A 207 -5.86 3.80 -1.77
N ASP A 208 -4.67 4.15 -2.28
CA ASP A 208 -3.39 4.01 -1.61
C ASP A 208 -2.81 5.36 -1.21
N LYS A 209 -2.31 5.45 0.02
CA LYS A 209 -1.65 6.65 0.53
C LYS A 209 -0.16 6.42 0.72
N TRP A 210 0.65 7.38 0.29
CA TRP A 210 2.07 7.45 0.60
C TRP A 210 2.37 8.92 0.89
N ASN A 211 2.68 9.21 2.15
CA ASN A 211 2.82 10.57 2.64
C ASN A 211 4.29 10.88 2.83
N ALA A 212 4.75 12.00 2.29
CA ALA A 212 6.07 12.51 2.58
C ALA A 212 6.16 12.89 4.07
N LYS A 213 7.34 12.70 4.65
CA LYS A 213 7.69 13.14 6.00
C LYS A 213 9.06 13.79 5.90
N THR A 214 9.09 15.10 5.74
CA THR A 214 10.35 15.85 5.73
C THR A 214 10.91 15.89 7.14
N ILE A 215 12.22 15.67 7.26
CA ILE A 215 12.97 15.86 8.50
C ILE A 215 14.11 16.86 8.20
N PRO A 216 14.57 17.64 9.20
CA PRO A 216 15.75 18.47 9.08
C PRO A 216 16.99 17.67 8.67
N VAL A 217 18.00 18.39 8.18
CA VAL A 217 19.32 17.82 7.93
C VAL A 217 20.03 17.68 9.28
N TYR A 218 20.52 16.48 9.57
CA TYR A 218 21.36 16.18 10.72
C TYR A 218 22.72 15.74 10.21
N ASN A 219 23.79 16.21 10.86
CA ASN A 219 25.16 15.81 10.52
C ASN A 219 25.66 14.76 11.52
N GLN A 220 26.41 13.77 11.05
CA GLN A 220 27.00 12.79 11.95
C GLN A 220 27.95 13.47 12.95
N GLY A 221 27.79 13.13 14.23
CA GLY A 221 28.54 13.73 15.34
C GLY A 221 27.96 15.05 15.85
N GLU A 222 26.92 15.60 15.20
CA GLU A 222 26.18 16.76 15.70
C GLU A 222 25.54 16.45 17.07
N GLU A 223 25.60 17.43 17.96
CA GLU A 223 24.96 17.37 19.27
C GLU A 223 23.86 18.43 19.36
N PHE A 224 22.70 18.06 19.89
CA PHE A 224 21.57 18.97 20.06
C PHE A 224 20.77 18.63 21.31
N GLN A 225 20.00 19.61 21.79
CA GLN A 225 19.11 19.45 22.94
C GLN A 225 17.70 19.09 22.46
N PRO A 226 17.15 17.90 22.81
CA PRO A 226 15.76 17.56 22.50
C PRO A 226 14.79 18.55 23.14
N SER A 227 13.71 18.90 22.44
CA SER A 227 12.66 19.79 22.96
C SER A 227 11.88 19.16 24.11
N SER A 228 11.63 17.86 24.04
CA SER A 228 11.05 17.07 25.14
C SER A 228 11.59 15.64 25.13
N ILE A 229 11.69 15.03 26.32
CA ILE A 229 11.92 13.60 26.51
C ILE A 229 10.77 13.09 27.37
N GLU A 230 9.98 12.18 26.84
CA GLU A 230 8.71 11.75 27.43
C GLU A 230 8.72 10.24 27.70
N MET A 231 8.25 9.85 28.88
CA MET A 231 7.92 8.46 29.20
C MET A 231 6.41 8.28 29.06
N VAL A 232 5.98 7.79 27.89
CA VAL A 232 4.56 7.62 27.56
C VAL A 232 4.06 6.24 27.97
N ASP A 233 2.92 6.20 28.67
CA ASP A 233 2.23 4.95 28.97
C ASP A 233 1.44 4.46 27.74
N GLY A 234 1.35 3.14 27.58
CA GLY A 234 0.59 2.52 26.50
C GLY A 234 0.09 1.15 26.88
N GLU A 235 -1.03 0.74 26.26
CA GLU A 235 -1.67 -0.54 26.52
C GLU A 235 -1.74 -1.39 25.25
N THR A 236 -1.60 -2.71 25.42
CA THR A 236 -1.89 -3.65 24.35
C THR A 236 -3.40 -3.71 24.13
N LYS A 237 -3.82 -3.54 22.88
CA LYS A 237 -5.22 -3.68 22.51
C LYS A 237 -5.50 -5.13 22.08
N PRO A 238 -6.63 -5.72 22.50
CA PRO A 238 -7.05 -7.00 21.94
C PRO A 238 -7.26 -6.87 20.43
N PRO A 239 -7.17 -7.97 19.67
CA PRO A 239 -7.48 -7.97 18.25
C PRO A 239 -8.91 -7.45 18.01
N PRO A 240 -9.14 -6.63 16.98
CA PRO A 240 -10.49 -6.25 16.59
C PRO A 240 -11.27 -7.48 16.10
N LEU A 241 -12.61 -7.37 16.11
CA LEU A 241 -13.47 -8.33 15.43
C LEU A 241 -13.12 -8.38 13.94
N LEU A 242 -13.31 -9.56 13.33
CA LEU A 242 -13.02 -9.77 11.91
C LEU A 242 -13.92 -8.89 11.04
N THR A 243 -13.30 -8.13 10.15
CA THR A 243 -14.03 -7.52 9.04
C THR A 243 -14.31 -8.56 7.96
N GLU A 244 -15.20 -8.25 7.02
CA GLU A 244 -15.48 -9.12 5.88
C GLU A 244 -14.21 -9.42 5.06
N ALA A 245 -13.36 -8.41 4.84
CA ALA A 245 -12.09 -8.61 4.14
C ALA A 245 -11.11 -9.50 4.93
N ASP A 246 -11.13 -9.44 6.26
CA ASP A 246 -10.33 -10.33 7.11
C ASP A 246 -10.85 -11.76 7.03
N LEU A 247 -12.17 -11.95 7.04
CA LEU A 247 -12.80 -13.25 6.91
C LEU A 247 -12.47 -13.89 5.55
N ILE A 248 -12.56 -13.14 4.45
CA ILE A 248 -12.19 -13.63 3.12
C ILE A 248 -10.71 -14.02 3.08
N GLY A 249 -9.83 -13.18 3.63
CA GLY A 249 -8.40 -13.48 3.70
C GLY A 249 -8.09 -14.74 4.51
N LEU A 250 -8.83 -14.98 5.60
CA LEU A 250 -8.71 -16.20 6.40
C LEU A 250 -9.22 -17.42 5.62
N MET A 251 -10.37 -17.32 4.96
CA MET A 251 -10.95 -18.40 4.13
C MET A 251 -9.98 -18.81 3.01
N GLU A 252 -9.42 -17.84 2.27
CA GLU A 252 -8.42 -18.07 1.22
C GLU A 252 -7.19 -18.80 1.79
N LYS A 253 -6.65 -18.31 2.90
CA LYS A 253 -5.46 -18.90 3.55
C LYS A 253 -5.71 -20.35 4.00
N THR A 254 -6.87 -20.62 4.59
CA THR A 254 -7.23 -21.98 5.02
C THR A 254 -7.39 -22.92 3.83
N TRP A 255 -7.98 -22.46 2.74
CA TRP A 255 -8.17 -23.24 1.52
C TRP A 255 -6.85 -23.70 0.88
N TYR A 256 -5.87 -22.79 0.74
CA TYR A 256 -4.56 -23.15 0.19
C TYR A 256 -3.79 -24.12 1.08
N ARG A 257 -3.95 -24.03 2.42
CA ARG A 257 -3.29 -24.96 3.36
C ARG A 257 -3.79 -26.40 3.17
N HIS A 258 -5.08 -26.59 2.87
CA HIS A 258 -5.62 -27.91 2.57
C HIS A 258 -5.14 -28.48 1.23
N ARG A 259 -5.04 -27.68 0.15
CA ARG A 259 -4.46 -28.14 -1.14
C ARG A 259 -2.99 -28.55 -1.00
N CYS A 260 -2.20 -27.79 -0.22
CA CYS A 260 -0.78 -28.10 -0.04
C CYS A 260 -0.58 -29.40 0.76
N ASN A 261 -1.44 -29.68 1.74
CA ASN A 261 -1.40 -30.92 2.51
C ASN A 261 -1.89 -32.14 1.69
N SER A 262 -2.90 -31.98 0.83
CA SER A 262 -3.34 -33.08 -0.06
C SER A 262 -2.30 -33.46 -1.12
N CYS A 263 -1.41 -32.54 -1.50
CA CYS A 263 -0.28 -32.83 -2.40
C CYS A 263 0.94 -33.48 -1.69
N ARG A 264 0.94 -33.59 -0.36
CA ARG A 264 1.97 -34.35 0.40
C ARG A 264 1.52 -35.76 0.77
N SER A 265 0.35 -36.18 0.29
CA SER A 265 -0.27 -37.46 0.59
C SER A 265 -0.47 -38.29 -0.67
N TYR A 266 0.51 -38.32 -1.57
CA TYR A 266 0.67 -39.31 -2.64
C TYR A 266 2.15 -39.47 -2.97
#